data_AF-A0A345RCD8-F1
#
_entry.id   AF-A0A345RCD8-F1
#
_cell.length_a   1.000
_cell.length_b   1.000
_cell.length_c   1.000
_cell.angle_alpha   90.00
_cell.angle_beta   90.00
_cell.angle_gamma   90.00
#
_symmetry.space_group_name_H-M   'P 1'
#
loop_
_entity.id
_entity.type
_entity.pdbx_description
1 polymer ?
#
loop_
_entity_poly.entity_id
_entity_poly.type
_entity_poly.pdbx_seq_one_letter_code
_entity_poly.pdbx_strand_id
1 'polypeptide(L)' 'MIVIVAALAGAIIGGTTAARRKGSRLDIAQYAASFAIAFAVVGMIATVIIHRAAV' A
#
# COMPACT_ATOMS: atom_id res chain seq x y z
N MET A 1 12.45 6.30 0.24
CA MET A 1 12.19 5.09 -0.57
C MET A 1 10.74 5.09 -0.99
N ILE A 2 10.44 5.35 -2.27
CA ILE A 2 9.05 5.52 -2.78
C ILE A 2 8.18 4.29 -2.46
N VAL A 3 8.73 3.08 -2.61
CA VAL A 3 8.04 1.82 -2.34
C VAL A 3 7.51 1.73 -0.89
N ILE A 4 8.35 2.05 0.10
CA ILE A 4 7.96 1.95 1.53
C ILE A 4 6.86 2.96 1.85
N VAL A 5 6.98 4.19 1.35
CA VAL A 5 5.96 5.23 1.57
C VAL A 5 4.62 4.81 0.94
N ALA A 6 4.66 4.29 -0.29
CA ALA A 6 3.46 3.78 -0.94
C ALA A 6 2.85 2.61 -0.15
N ALA A 7 3.65 1.64 0.27
CA ALA A 7 3.18 0.49 1.04
C ALA A 7 2.50 0.91 2.37
N LEU A 8 3.08 1.86 3.10
CA LEU A 8 2.48 2.38 4.34
C LEU A 8 1.17 3.13 4.07
N ALA A 9 1.11 3.93 3.01
CA ALA A 9 -0.13 4.59 2.59
C ALA A 9 -1.22 3.56 2.25
N GLY A 10 -0.86 2.51 1.49
CA GLY A 10 -1.75 1.39 1.20
C GLY A 10 -2.25 0.71 2.47
N ALA A 11 -1.35 0.37 3.40
CA ALA A 11 -1.70 -0.27 4.66
C ALA A 11 -2.73 0.53 5.47
N ILE A 12 -2.52 1.85 5.57
CA ILE A 12 -3.42 2.76 6.29
C ILE A 12 -4.78 2.82 5.59
N ILE A 13 -4.82 2.96 4.26
CA ILE A 13 -6.07 3.02 3.49
C ILE A 13 -6.84 1.70 3.60
N GLY A 14 -6.18 0.56 3.40
CA GLY A 14 -6.81 -0.76 3.50
C GLY A 14 -7.32 -1.06 4.90
N GLY A 15 -6.48 -0.87 5.92
CA GLY A 15 -6.83 -1.10 7.31
C GLY A 15 -7.97 -0.20 7.79
N THR A 16 -7.95 1.10 7.45
CA THR A 16 -9.04 2.02 7.80
C THR A 16 -10.34 1.69 7.06
N THR A 17 -10.26 1.21 5.82
CA THR A 17 -11.44 0.77 5.06
C THR A 17 -12.13 -0.42 5.74
N ALA A 18 -11.37 -1.44 6.14
CA ALA A 18 -11.90 -2.59 6.87
C ALA A 18 -12.42 -2.21 8.26
N ALA A 19 -11.71 -1.33 8.97
CA ALA A 19 -12.13 -0.85 10.29
C ALA A 19 -13.48 -0.11 10.22
N ARG A 20 -13.68 0.74 9.20
CA ARG A 20 -14.96 1.44 8.96
C ARG A 20 -16.11 0.48 8.65
N ARG A 21 -15.81 -0.69 8.06
CA ARG A 21 -16.77 -1.76 7.79
C ARG A 21 -17.02 -2.68 8.99
N LYS A 22 -16.46 -2.37 10.17
CA LYS A 22 -16.52 -3.19 11.39
C LYS A 22 -15.97 -4.60 11.19
N GLY A 23 -14.95 -4.74 10.34
CA GLY A 23 -14.23 -6.01 10.13
C GLY A 23 -13.57 -6.51 11.42
N SER A 24 -13.37 -7.83 11.50
CA SER A 24 -12.60 -8.42 12.60
C SER A 24 -11.15 -7.94 12.58
N ARG A 25 -10.41 -8.10 13.69
CA ARG A 25 -8.98 -7.70 13.74
C ARG A 25 -8.14 -8.38 12.65
N LEU A 26 -8.45 -9.63 12.33
CA LEU A 26 -7.78 -10.39 11.27
C LEU A 26 -8.16 -9.86 9.88
N ASP A 27 -9.43 -9.51 9.66
CA ASP A 27 -9.89 -8.91 8.40
C ASP A 27 -9.21 -7.55 8.15
N ILE A 28 -9.11 -6.71 9.19
CA ILE A 28 -8.40 -5.44 9.13
C ILE A 28 -6.91 -5.63 8.78
N ALA A 29 -6.26 -6.59 9.41
CA ALA A 29 -4.85 -6.91 9.13
C ALA A 29 -4.65 -7.40 7.70
N GLN A 30 -5.55 -8.24 7.20
CA GLN A 30 -5.50 -8.76 5.83
C GLN A 30 -5.77 -7.66 4.80
N TYR A 31 -6.72 -6.77 5.05
CA TYR A 31 -6.98 -5.60 4.21
C TYR A 31 -5.80 -4.62 4.19
N ALA A 32 -5.20 -4.35 5.34
CA ALA A 32 -3.99 -3.53 5.42
C ALA A 32 -2.83 -4.18 4.64
N ALA A 33 -2.58 -5.47 4.83
CA ALA A 33 -1.51 -6.18 4.13
C ALA A 33 -1.70 -6.22 2.61
N SER A 34 -2.91 -6.54 2.14
CA SER A 34 -3.23 -6.59 0.71
C SER A 34 -3.10 -5.22 0.04
N PHE A 35 -3.61 -4.15 0.66
CA PHE A 35 -3.42 -2.79 0.13
C PHE A 35 -1.95 -2.35 0.18
N ALA A 36 -1.21 -2.70 1.25
CA ALA A 36 0.21 -2.41 1.34
C ALA A 36 0.99 -3.03 0.18
N ILE A 37 0.72 -4.29 -0.15
CA ILE A 37 1.33 -4.99 -1.29
C ILE A 37 0.96 -4.32 -2.60
N ALA A 38 -0.32 -4.02 -2.82
CA ALA A 38 -0.77 -3.36 -4.05
C ALA A 38 -0.07 -2.00 -4.26
N PHE A 39 -0.01 -1.18 -3.22
CA PHE A 39 0.68 0.11 -3.29
C PHE A 39 2.20 -0.03 -3.40
N ALA A 40 2.81 -1.04 -2.77
CA ALA A 40 4.24 -1.32 -2.91
C ALA A 40 4.59 -1.62 -4.37
N VAL A 41 3.77 -2.42 -5.07
CA VAL A 41 3.93 -2.73 -6.49
C VAL A 41 3.82 -1.46 -7.34
N VAL A 42 2.80 -0.64 -7.11
CA VAL A 42 2.65 0.67 -7.80
C VAL A 42 3.86 1.57 -7.54
N GLY A 43 4.30 1.68 -6.28
CA GLY A 43 5.47 2.48 -5.90
C GLY A 43 6.77 1.97 -6.52
N MET A 44 6.92 0.65 -6.71
CA MET A 44 8.07 0.04 -7.37
C MET A 44 8.09 0.39 -8.87
N ILE A 45 6.94 0.24 -9.55
CA ILE A 45 6.78 0.65 -10.95
C ILE A 45 7.08 2.14 -11.10
N ALA A 46 6.51 2.99 -10.25
CA ALA A 46 6.76 4.43 -10.24
C ALA A 46 8.24 4.75 -10.04
N THR A 47 8.93 4.03 -9.14
CA THR A 47 10.37 4.21 -8.91
C THR A 47 11.16 3.93 -10.19
N VAL A 48 10.87 2.83 -10.88
CA VAL A 48 11.55 2.48 -12.14
C VAL A 48 11.29 3.54 -13.22
N ILE A 49 10.04 3.96 -13.39
CA ILE A 49 9.68 4.98 -14.40
C ILE A 49 10.41 6.30 -14.12
N ILE A 50 10.35 6.79 -12.87
CA ILE A 50 11.02 8.05 -12.47
C ILE A 50 12.53 7.93 -12.69
N HIS A 51 13.12 6.81 -12.30
CA HIS A 51 14.54 6.59 -12.48
C HIS A 51 14.93 6.59 -13.96
N ARG A 52 14.16 5.92 -14.83
CA ARG A 52 14.39 5.87 -16.28
C ARG A 52 14.16 7.19 -16.99
N ALA A 53 13.28 8.05 -16.47
CA ALA A 53 13.04 9.37 -17.04
C ALA A 53 14.09 10.41 -16.60
N ALA A 54 14.79 10.15 -15.48
CA ALA A 54 15.74 11.09 -14.89
C ALA A 54 17.20 10.84 -15.30
N VAL A 55 17.50 9.70 -15.93
CA VAL A 55 18.86 9.29 -16.36
C VAL A 55 18.95 9.13 -17.87
#